data_AF-K2C8D0-F1
#
_entry.id   AF-K2C8D0-F1
#
_cell.length_a   1.000
_cell.length_b   1.000
_cell.length_c   1.000
_cell.angle_alpha   90.00
_cell.angle_beta   90.00
_cell.angle_gamma   90.00
#
_symmetry.space_group_name_H-M   'P 1'
#
loop_
_entity.id
_entity.type
_entity.pdbx_description
1 polymer ?
#
loop_
_entity_poly.entity_id
_entity_poly.type
_entity_poly.pdbx_seq_one_letter_code
_entity_poly.pdbx_strand_id
1 'polypeptide(L)'
;MLSFINYYIYHFIIDINKLCAMFDRIDFSLKSSEFPSLIIGKLSAHEHHADQLQMINITFNNVVYFNDEIVDDFFSYLVSHFPNIKVKFFNIKNIQKSTVISLITNKDCLTHLNDLTLIDLIPLSEESVRYALSNSEIKNRLDKVQKNPHEQTFSFSCSAISIMNYLIETNKISKDDFTSSKELEIYSQIWKAPGEEADLNKIIQFCYKNNINIIGIDVKDFRKKYLSNEKSAPMNFMFNFFRKSFKNNYVQLNSSDLNFDPFKTASKLLLIVESDPENTHVVYVSKSKNNNILVIDSAEEGSVKVYSCWKDLLSEQKKFTGIGLGLTNSN
;
A
#
# COMPACT_ATOMS: atom_id res chain seq x y z
N MET A 1 18.68 -5.88 -41.62
CA MET A 1 17.48 -6.57 -42.15
C MET A 1 16.97 -7.44 -41.01
N LEU A 2 15.71 -7.24 -40.63
CA LEU A 2 15.11 -7.64 -39.35
C LEU A 2 15.22 -9.14 -39.05
N SER A 3 15.81 -9.52 -37.91
CA SER A 3 15.59 -10.84 -37.34
C SER A 3 14.33 -10.77 -36.47
N PHE A 4 13.22 -11.27 -37.03
CA PHE A 4 12.00 -11.56 -36.29
C PHE A 4 12.31 -12.54 -35.16
N ILE A 5 12.19 -12.08 -33.91
CA ILE A 5 12.11 -12.96 -32.74
C ILE A 5 10.70 -13.53 -32.75
N ASN A 6 10.55 -14.76 -33.23
CA ASN A 6 9.31 -15.52 -33.06
C ASN A 6 9.17 -15.87 -31.57
N TYR A 7 8.25 -15.21 -30.90
CA TYR A 7 7.81 -15.57 -29.55
C TYR A 7 6.99 -16.86 -29.64
N TYR A 8 7.58 -17.99 -29.25
CA TYR A 8 6.81 -19.20 -28.97
C TYR A 8 6.39 -19.19 -27.50
N ILE A 9 5.08 -19.04 -27.28
CA ILE A 9 4.45 -19.15 -25.97
C ILE A 9 4.13 -20.63 -25.73
N TYR A 10 4.82 -21.26 -24.78
CA TYR A 10 4.38 -22.53 -24.22
C TYR A 10 3.41 -22.29 -23.07
N HIS A 11 2.19 -22.82 -23.18
CA HIS A 11 1.23 -22.92 -22.10
C HIS A 11 1.40 -24.29 -21.44
N PHE A 12 2.06 -24.32 -20.28
CA PHE A 12 1.82 -25.40 -19.32
C PHE A 12 0.68 -24.95 -18.41
N ILE A 13 -0.53 -25.45 -18.70
CA ILE A 13 -1.54 -25.63 -17.68
C ILE A 13 -1.10 -26.90 -16.96
N ILE A 14 -0.53 -26.77 -15.77
CA ILE A 14 -0.40 -27.97 -14.93
C ILE A 14 -1.80 -28.22 -14.41
N ASP A 15 -2.49 -29.14 -15.07
CA ASP A 15 -3.70 -29.77 -14.55
C ASP A 15 -3.39 -30.24 -13.12
N ILE A 16 -4.20 -29.83 -12.15
CA ILE A 16 -4.11 -30.30 -10.77
C ILE A 16 -4.00 -31.83 -10.72
N ASN A 17 -4.64 -32.54 -11.65
CA ASN A 17 -4.54 -34.00 -11.75
C ASN A 17 -3.14 -34.50 -12.15
N LYS A 18 -2.36 -33.72 -12.92
CA LYS A 18 -0.95 -34.03 -13.24
C LYS A 18 0.02 -33.60 -12.14
N LEU A 19 -0.31 -32.55 -11.39
CA LEU A 19 0.42 -32.21 -10.17
C LEU A 19 0.21 -33.32 -9.13
N CYS A 20 -1.02 -33.78 -8.92
CA CYS A 20 -1.35 -34.95 -8.08
C CYS A 20 -0.59 -36.22 -8.53
N ALA A 21 -0.48 -36.48 -9.85
CA ALA A 21 0.31 -37.62 -10.36
C ALA A 21 1.84 -37.46 -10.18
N MET A 22 2.36 -36.23 -10.08
CA MET A 22 3.77 -35.97 -9.70
C MET A 22 3.98 -36.07 -8.18
N PHE A 23 2.91 -35.88 -7.39
CA PHE A 23 2.88 -36.02 -5.94
C PHE A 23 2.59 -37.44 -5.44
N ASP A 24 2.29 -38.42 -6.31
CA ASP A 24 2.12 -39.85 -5.96
C ASP A 24 3.38 -40.54 -5.35
N ARG A 25 4.48 -39.81 -5.16
CA ARG A 25 5.68 -40.28 -4.42
C ARG A 25 5.82 -39.68 -3.02
N ILE A 26 4.92 -38.77 -2.64
CA ILE A 26 4.81 -38.24 -1.29
C ILE A 26 3.43 -38.71 -0.81
N ASP A 27 3.40 -39.59 0.18
CA ASP A 27 2.16 -40.19 0.71
C ASP A 27 1.38 -39.14 1.53
N PHE A 28 0.78 -38.18 0.82
CA PHE A 28 -0.30 -37.36 1.33
C PHE A 28 -1.60 -38.00 0.91
N SER A 29 -2.19 -38.76 1.83
CA SER A 29 -3.58 -39.23 1.76
C SER A 29 -4.62 -38.09 1.85
N LEU A 30 -4.28 -36.89 1.39
CA LEU A 30 -5.19 -35.74 1.25
C LEU A 30 -5.76 -35.75 -0.16
N LYS A 31 -7.05 -36.09 -0.24
CA LYS A 31 -7.79 -36.33 -1.48
C LYS A 31 -7.76 -35.08 -2.37
N SER A 32 -7.53 -35.28 -3.67
CA SER A 32 -7.59 -34.26 -4.74
C SER A 32 -8.87 -33.41 -4.76
N SER A 33 -9.91 -33.79 -4.03
CA SER A 33 -11.12 -33.01 -3.78
C SER A 33 -10.90 -31.72 -2.97
N GLU A 34 -9.75 -31.54 -2.31
CA GLU A 34 -9.50 -30.38 -1.43
C GLU A 34 -8.83 -29.19 -2.15
N PHE A 35 -8.31 -29.37 -3.38
CA PHE A 35 -7.66 -28.31 -4.15
C PHE A 35 -8.21 -28.14 -5.58
N PRO A 36 -9.52 -27.88 -5.78
CA PRO A 36 -10.08 -27.77 -7.12
C PRO A 36 -9.68 -26.49 -7.90
N SER A 37 -8.86 -25.59 -7.35
CA SER A 37 -8.78 -24.19 -7.80
C SER A 37 -7.38 -23.56 -7.96
N LEU A 38 -6.30 -24.30 -7.70
CA LEU A 38 -4.93 -23.81 -7.88
C LEU A 38 -4.47 -23.99 -9.34
N ILE A 39 -4.37 -22.91 -10.11
CA ILE A 39 -3.71 -22.94 -11.42
C ILE A 39 -2.27 -22.44 -11.23
N ILE A 40 -1.31 -23.36 -11.27
CA ILE A 40 0.11 -23.02 -11.36
C ILE A 40 0.36 -22.53 -12.79
N GLY A 41 0.72 -21.25 -12.92
CA GLY A 41 0.81 -20.56 -14.21
C GLY A 41 2.23 -20.48 -14.75
N LYS A 42 2.39 -20.90 -16.00
CA LYS A 42 3.44 -20.53 -16.97
C LYS A 42 4.89 -20.53 -16.42
N LEU A 43 5.56 -21.68 -16.57
CA LEU A 43 7.02 -21.77 -16.60
C LEU A 43 7.52 -21.05 -17.87
N SER A 44 8.15 -19.88 -17.72
CA SER A 44 8.92 -19.28 -18.82
C SER A 44 10.34 -19.84 -18.78
N ALA A 45 10.51 -21.05 -19.29
CA ALA A 45 11.83 -21.62 -19.54
C ALA A 45 11.82 -22.26 -20.93
N HIS A 46 12.74 -21.81 -21.78
CA HIS A 46 13.07 -22.50 -23.01
C HIS A 46 13.44 -23.96 -22.69
N GLU A 47 12.96 -24.89 -23.51
CA GLU A 47 13.33 -26.29 -23.43
C GLU A 47 14.86 -26.42 -23.35
N HIS A 48 15.34 -27.07 -22.28
CA HIS A 48 16.69 -27.60 -22.02
C HIS A 48 17.44 -27.17 -20.75
N HIS A 49 16.96 -26.27 -19.89
CA HIS A 49 17.70 -25.93 -18.65
C HIS A 49 16.81 -25.71 -17.42
N ALA A 50 16.62 -26.74 -16.60
CA ALA A 50 16.08 -26.59 -15.23
C ALA A 50 16.93 -25.59 -14.41
N ASP A 51 18.23 -25.50 -14.71
CA ASP A 51 19.20 -24.61 -14.09
C ASP A 51 19.01 -23.12 -14.41
N GLN A 52 18.12 -22.77 -15.36
CA GLN A 52 17.84 -21.39 -15.77
C GLN A 52 16.50 -20.86 -15.25
N LEU A 53 15.72 -21.66 -14.53
CA LEU A 53 14.38 -21.28 -14.10
C LEU A 53 14.44 -20.37 -12.88
N GLN A 54 14.30 -19.06 -13.11
CA GLN A 54 14.44 -18.04 -12.05
C GLN A 54 13.14 -17.76 -11.30
N MET A 55 11.97 -18.04 -11.90
CA MET A 55 10.68 -17.67 -11.30
C MET A 55 9.52 -18.63 -11.64
N ILE A 56 8.72 -18.97 -10.63
CA ILE A 56 7.38 -19.58 -10.76
C ILE A 56 6.30 -18.53 -10.47
N ASN A 57 5.27 -18.50 -11.30
CA ASN A 57 4.10 -17.65 -11.13
C ASN A 57 2.91 -18.51 -10.70
N ILE A 58 2.25 -18.18 -9.60
CA ILE A 58 1.06 -18.87 -9.10
C ILE A 58 -0.11 -17.92 -9.14
N THR A 59 -1.21 -18.31 -9.79
CA THR A 59 -2.41 -17.48 -9.90
C THR A 59 -3.57 -18.13 -9.18
N PHE A 60 -4.15 -17.41 -8.22
CA PHE A 60 -5.31 -17.87 -7.46
C PHE A 60 -6.59 -17.41 -8.14
N ASN A 61 -7.31 -18.32 -8.81
CA ASN A 61 -8.56 -17.97 -9.52
C ASN A 61 -9.80 -18.03 -8.63
N ASN A 62 -9.76 -18.87 -7.60
CA ASN A 62 -10.79 -18.93 -6.56
C ASN A 62 -10.14 -18.71 -5.20
N VAL A 63 -10.99 -18.50 -4.19
CA VAL A 63 -10.53 -18.38 -2.81
C VAL A 63 -9.79 -19.64 -2.38
N VAL A 64 -8.58 -19.49 -1.84
CA VAL A 64 -7.74 -20.59 -1.37
C VAL A 64 -7.42 -20.48 0.12
N TYR A 65 -7.33 -21.64 0.76
CA TYR A 65 -6.88 -21.82 2.12
C TYR A 65 -5.66 -22.74 2.12
N PHE A 66 -4.57 -22.32 2.76
CA PHE A 66 -3.46 -23.20 3.10
C PHE A 66 -3.28 -23.12 4.61
N ASN A 67 -3.29 -24.28 5.28
CA ASN A 67 -2.81 -24.41 6.64
C ASN A 67 -1.27 -24.60 6.62
N ASP A 68 -0.65 -24.65 7.80
CA ASP A 68 0.80 -24.79 7.92
C ASP A 68 1.32 -26.06 7.23
N GLU A 69 0.63 -27.20 7.40
CA GLU A 69 0.99 -28.49 6.78
C GLU A 69 1.05 -28.38 5.25
N ILE A 70 0.01 -27.83 4.62
CA ILE A 70 -0.05 -27.68 3.16
C ILE A 70 1.04 -26.72 2.66
N VAL A 71 1.33 -25.64 3.40
CA VAL A 71 2.41 -24.73 3.05
C VAL A 71 3.75 -25.44 3.12
N ASP A 72 4.00 -26.19 4.19
CA ASP A 72 5.21 -26.96 4.40
C ASP A 72 5.44 -27.97 3.27
N ASP A 73 4.43 -28.74 2.89
CA ASP A 73 4.54 -29.75 1.84
C ASP A 73 4.81 -29.14 0.48
N PHE A 74 4.06 -28.09 0.15
CA PHE A 74 4.20 -27.40 -1.11
C PHE A 74 5.60 -26.78 -1.26
N PHE A 75 6.10 -26.10 -0.24
CA PHE A 75 7.41 -25.46 -0.31
C PHE A 75 8.56 -26.45 -0.14
N SER A 76 8.41 -27.53 0.62
CA SER A 76 9.39 -28.63 0.68
C SER A 76 9.60 -29.27 -0.70
N TYR A 77 8.50 -29.47 -1.44
CA TYR A 77 8.57 -29.95 -2.81
C TYR A 77 9.28 -28.94 -3.73
N LEU A 78 8.91 -27.65 -3.65
CA LEU A 78 9.54 -26.62 -4.46
C LEU A 78 11.04 -26.49 -4.17
N VAL A 79 11.46 -26.53 -2.91
CA VAL A 79 12.88 -26.45 -2.53
C VAL A 79 13.66 -27.64 -3.05
N SER A 80 13.11 -28.85 -2.96
CA SER A 80 13.80 -30.07 -3.40
C SER A 80 13.99 -30.16 -4.92
N HIS A 81 13.05 -29.62 -5.70
CA HIS A 81 13.09 -29.70 -7.17
C HIS A 81 13.59 -28.40 -7.83
N PHE A 82 13.46 -27.26 -7.16
CA PHE A 82 13.77 -25.93 -7.68
C PHE A 82 14.44 -25.03 -6.60
N PRO A 83 15.61 -25.43 -6.05
CA PRO A 83 16.21 -24.80 -4.86
C PRO A 83 16.61 -23.32 -5.03
N ASN A 84 16.70 -22.81 -6.26
CA ASN A 84 17.11 -21.43 -6.54
C ASN A 84 15.96 -20.55 -7.07
N ILE A 85 14.72 -21.03 -7.03
CA ILE A 85 13.60 -20.37 -7.67
C ILE A 85 13.02 -19.23 -6.85
N LYS A 86 12.48 -18.20 -7.51
CA LYS A 86 11.59 -17.25 -6.85
C LYS A 86 10.14 -17.54 -7.17
N VAL A 87 9.26 -17.31 -6.21
CA VAL A 87 7.82 -17.54 -6.35
C VAL A 87 7.10 -16.18 -6.32
N LYS A 88 6.23 -15.98 -7.31
CA LYS A 88 5.36 -14.82 -7.43
C LYS A 88 3.91 -15.25 -7.36
N PHE A 89 3.11 -14.57 -6.55
CA PHE A 89 1.67 -14.79 -6.48
C PHE A 89 0.90 -13.73 -7.26
N PHE A 90 -0.17 -14.14 -7.92
CA PHE A 90 -1.13 -13.30 -8.63
C PHE A 90 -2.52 -13.54 -8.05
N ASN A 91 -3.36 -12.51 -8.10
CA ASN A 91 -4.71 -12.50 -7.51
C ASN A 91 -4.70 -12.84 -6.01
N ILE A 92 -3.74 -12.27 -5.27
CA ILE A 92 -3.57 -12.47 -3.81
C ILE A 92 -4.85 -12.20 -2.99
N LYS A 93 -5.78 -11.39 -3.51
CA LYS A 93 -7.10 -11.13 -2.91
C LYS A 93 -7.93 -12.39 -2.69
N ASN A 94 -7.60 -13.47 -3.40
CA ASN A 94 -8.24 -14.77 -3.27
C ASN A 94 -7.54 -15.64 -2.20
N ILE A 95 -6.46 -15.19 -1.57
CA ILE A 95 -5.84 -15.91 -0.46
C ILE A 95 -6.59 -15.55 0.83
N GLN A 96 -7.07 -16.55 1.57
CA GLN A 96 -7.68 -16.29 2.87
C GLN A 96 -6.69 -15.64 3.83
N LYS A 97 -7.18 -14.72 4.67
CA LYS A 97 -6.33 -13.95 5.60
C LYS A 97 -5.52 -14.86 6.55
N SER A 98 -6.13 -15.95 7.01
CA SER A 98 -5.46 -16.97 7.85
C SER A 98 -4.33 -17.71 7.14
N THR A 99 -4.37 -17.81 5.81
CA THR A 99 -3.32 -18.45 5.02
C THR A 99 -2.06 -17.59 4.95
N VAL A 100 -2.21 -16.27 5.03
CA VAL A 100 -1.10 -15.32 4.87
C VAL A 100 -0.05 -15.53 5.95
N ILE A 101 -0.47 -15.78 7.20
CA ILE A 101 0.47 -16.01 8.30
C ILE A 101 1.24 -17.32 8.11
N SER A 102 0.58 -18.41 7.70
CA SER A 102 1.23 -19.69 7.38
C SER A 102 2.30 -19.53 6.30
N LEU A 103 1.99 -18.76 5.24
CA LEU A 103 2.94 -18.48 4.16
C LEU A 103 4.18 -17.72 4.66
N ILE A 104 4.02 -16.63 5.41
CA ILE A 104 5.16 -15.79 5.80
C ILE A 104 5.94 -16.32 7.01
N THR A 105 5.37 -17.26 7.77
CA THR A 105 6.05 -17.92 8.90
C THR A 105 6.86 -19.13 8.45
N ASN A 106 6.46 -19.81 7.37
CA ASN A 106 7.24 -20.87 6.76
C ASN A 106 8.54 -20.29 6.16
N LYS A 107 9.68 -20.83 6.61
CA LYS A 107 11.02 -20.35 6.24
C LYS A 107 11.34 -20.57 4.76
N ASP A 108 10.94 -21.70 4.20
CA ASP A 108 11.19 -22.03 2.80
C ASP A 108 10.34 -21.15 1.88
N CYS A 109 9.07 -21.00 2.20
CA CYS A 109 8.15 -20.05 1.58
C CYS A 109 8.75 -18.66 1.59
N LEU A 110 9.15 -18.15 2.76
CA LEU A 110 9.75 -16.83 2.87
C LEU A 110 10.99 -16.71 1.98
N THR A 111 11.92 -17.68 2.03
CA THR A 111 13.15 -17.69 1.23
C THR A 111 12.86 -17.60 -0.28
N HIS A 112 11.82 -18.29 -0.75
CA HIS A 112 11.48 -18.40 -2.15
C HIS A 112 10.53 -17.30 -2.65
N LEU A 113 9.69 -16.72 -1.80
CA LEU A 113 8.81 -15.61 -2.19
C LEU A 113 9.65 -14.43 -2.70
N ASN A 114 9.20 -13.79 -3.78
CA ASN A 114 9.79 -12.52 -4.20
C ASN A 114 9.30 -11.36 -3.31
N ASP A 115 10.05 -10.26 -3.30
CA ASP A 115 9.77 -9.15 -2.38
C ASP A 115 8.47 -8.40 -2.72
N LEU A 116 8.09 -8.32 -3.99
CA LEU A 116 6.83 -7.68 -4.41
C LEU A 116 5.61 -8.45 -3.91
N THR A 117 5.61 -9.78 -4.02
CA THR A 117 4.56 -10.63 -3.46
C THR A 117 4.54 -10.53 -1.94
N LEU A 118 5.70 -10.40 -1.29
CA LEU A 118 5.76 -10.20 0.16
C LEU A 118 5.10 -8.87 0.58
N ILE A 119 5.39 -7.77 -0.13
CA ILE A 119 4.76 -6.44 0.07
C ILE A 119 3.24 -6.53 -0.07
N ASP A 120 2.78 -7.28 -1.06
CA ASP A 120 1.38 -7.47 -1.40
C ASP A 120 0.62 -8.34 -0.37
N LEU A 121 1.28 -9.38 0.16
CA LEU A 121 0.69 -10.31 1.12
C LEU A 121 0.57 -9.72 2.54
N ILE A 122 1.62 -9.04 3.01
CA ILE A 122 1.74 -8.62 4.41
C ILE A 122 0.53 -7.80 4.90
N PRO A 123 0.01 -6.80 4.16
CA PRO A 123 -1.11 -5.98 4.60
C PRO A 123 -2.45 -6.70 4.67
N LEU A 124 -2.58 -7.95 4.22
CA LEU A 124 -3.89 -8.64 4.13
C LEU A 124 -4.50 -8.99 5.50
N SER A 125 -3.72 -8.96 6.59
CA SER A 125 -4.21 -9.21 7.96
C SER A 125 -3.41 -8.46 9.02
N GLU A 126 -4.04 -8.21 10.18
CA GLU A 126 -3.35 -7.63 11.35
C GLU A 126 -2.22 -8.54 11.85
N GLU A 127 -2.45 -9.86 11.82
CA GLU A 127 -1.51 -10.85 12.33
C GLU A 127 -0.24 -10.92 11.47
N SER A 128 -0.39 -10.93 10.15
CA SER A 128 0.74 -10.91 9.22
C SER A 128 1.59 -9.65 9.35
N VAL A 129 0.96 -8.49 9.57
CA VAL A 129 1.70 -7.24 9.80
C VAL A 129 2.45 -7.25 11.12
N ARG A 130 1.80 -7.68 12.21
CA ARG A 130 2.47 -7.79 13.51
C ARG A 130 3.67 -8.74 13.44
N TYR A 131 3.51 -9.88 12.76
CA TYR A 131 4.60 -10.82 12.56
C TYR A 131 5.73 -10.20 11.73
N ALA A 132 5.41 -9.60 10.58
CA ALA A 132 6.37 -8.92 9.70
C ALA A 132 7.18 -7.83 10.42
N LEU A 133 6.53 -7.00 11.24
CA LEU A 133 7.18 -5.94 12.02
C LEU A 133 8.01 -6.47 13.21
N SER A 134 7.78 -7.71 13.65
CA SER A 134 8.58 -8.37 14.69
C SER A 134 9.74 -9.20 14.14
N ASN A 135 9.68 -9.61 12.87
CA ASN A 135 10.66 -10.48 12.23
C ASN A 135 11.72 -9.65 11.49
N SER A 136 12.98 -9.72 11.94
CA SER A 136 14.07 -8.93 11.35
C SER A 136 14.39 -9.28 9.90
N GLU A 137 14.20 -10.53 9.48
CA GLU A 137 14.43 -10.96 8.09
C GLU A 137 13.42 -10.29 7.16
N ILE A 138 12.13 -10.33 7.52
CA ILE A 138 11.06 -9.67 6.75
C ILE A 138 11.29 -8.16 6.68
N LYS A 139 11.59 -7.50 7.81
CA LYS A 139 11.91 -6.07 7.82
C LYS A 139 13.06 -5.72 6.88
N ASN A 140 14.16 -6.47 6.97
CA ASN A 140 15.34 -6.25 6.13
C ASN A 140 15.02 -6.44 4.64
N ARG A 141 14.09 -7.34 4.30
CA ARG A 141 13.64 -7.51 2.91
C ARG A 141 12.78 -6.36 2.44
N LEU A 142 11.81 -5.94 3.25
CA LEU A 142 10.97 -4.77 2.95
C LEU A 142 11.83 -3.52 2.73
N ASP A 143 12.80 -3.27 3.61
CA ASP A 143 13.62 -2.06 3.58
C ASP A 143 14.67 -2.05 2.45
N LYS A 144 14.90 -3.21 1.80
CA LYS A 144 15.79 -3.33 0.63
C LYS A 144 15.07 -3.14 -0.70
N VAL A 145 13.73 -3.10 -0.71
CA VAL A 145 12.99 -2.86 -1.95
C VAL A 145 13.28 -1.44 -2.43
N GLN A 146 13.82 -1.35 -3.64
CA GLN A 146 14.09 -0.06 -4.26
C GLN A 146 12.77 0.66 -4.54
N LYS A 147 12.62 1.85 -3.99
CA LYS A 147 11.51 2.77 -4.28
C LYS A 147 12.07 4.18 -4.44
N ASN A 148 11.41 5.02 -5.24
CA ASN A 148 11.83 6.40 -5.29
C ASN A 148 11.55 7.08 -3.94
N PRO A 149 12.34 8.11 -3.59
CA PRO A 149 12.02 8.96 -2.45
C PRO A 149 10.58 9.46 -2.59
N HIS A 150 9.80 9.34 -1.51
CA HIS A 150 8.40 9.74 -1.41
C HIS A 150 7.35 8.84 -2.06
N GLU A 151 7.71 7.72 -2.68
CA GLU A 151 6.71 6.75 -3.14
C GLU A 151 6.24 5.83 -2.02
N GLN A 152 4.96 5.46 -2.10
CA GLN A 152 4.37 4.46 -1.23
C GLN A 152 4.80 3.05 -1.67
N THR A 153 5.15 2.21 -0.70
CA THR A 153 5.47 0.79 -0.90
C THR A 153 4.20 -0.04 -0.94
N PHE A 154 3.30 0.19 0.02
CA PHE A 154 2.06 -0.57 0.12
C PHE A 154 0.92 0.18 -0.56
N SER A 155 0.05 -0.57 -1.23
CA SER A 155 -1.19 -0.01 -1.75
C SER A 155 -1.97 0.71 -0.64
N PHE A 156 -2.46 1.91 -0.93
CA PHE A 156 -3.22 2.79 -0.04
C PHE A 156 -2.47 3.37 1.18
N SER A 157 -1.15 3.24 1.26
CA SER A 157 -0.36 3.76 2.39
C SER A 157 0.10 5.23 2.23
N CYS A 158 -0.41 5.97 1.24
CA CYS A 158 -0.07 7.37 0.98
C CYS A 158 -0.15 8.30 2.21
N SER A 159 -1.11 8.04 3.11
CA SER A 159 -1.26 8.78 4.35
C SER A 159 -0.09 8.53 5.31
N ALA A 160 0.42 7.30 5.36
CA ALA A 160 1.58 6.93 6.16
C ALA A 160 2.85 7.61 5.63
N ILE A 161 3.07 7.61 4.31
CA ILE A 161 4.18 8.35 3.70
C ILE A 161 4.07 9.86 3.99
N SER A 162 2.88 10.43 3.88
CA SER A 162 2.66 11.86 4.15
C SER A 162 2.98 12.22 5.60
N ILE A 163 2.59 11.36 6.55
CA ILE A 163 2.95 11.48 7.97
C ILE A 163 4.46 11.31 8.17
N MET A 164 5.10 10.34 7.53
CA MET A 164 6.56 10.14 7.62
C MET A 164 7.34 11.36 7.14
N ASN A 165 6.94 11.97 6.02
CA ASN A 165 7.55 13.21 5.53
C ASN A 165 7.45 14.33 6.59
N TYR A 166 6.28 14.49 7.21
CA TYR A 166 6.12 15.43 8.31
C TYR A 166 7.04 15.11 9.50
N LEU A 167 7.12 13.84 9.93
CA LEU A 167 7.94 13.43 11.07
C LEU A 167 9.43 13.67 10.82
N ILE A 168 9.93 13.43 9.60
CA ILE A 168 11.32 13.70 9.22
C ILE A 168 11.59 15.20 9.19
N GLU A 169 10.73 15.99 8.54
CA GLU A 169 10.94 17.44 8.43
C GLU A 169 10.86 18.15 9.79
N THR A 170 10.22 17.53 10.78
CA THR A 170 10.13 18.04 12.15
C THR A 170 11.13 17.38 13.11
N ASN A 171 12.08 16.58 12.60
CA ASN A 171 13.09 15.84 13.36
C ASN A 171 12.51 14.93 14.46
N LYS A 172 11.27 14.45 14.30
CA LYS A 172 10.66 13.45 15.19
C LYS A 172 11.13 12.04 14.90
N ILE A 173 11.55 11.79 13.66
CA ILE A 173 12.29 10.58 13.24
C ILE A 173 13.48 11.00 12.38
N SER A 174 14.47 10.12 12.24
CA SER A 174 15.63 10.36 11.38
C SER A 174 15.27 10.12 9.90
N LYS A 175 16.13 10.60 8.98
CA LYS A 175 15.98 10.25 7.55
C LYS A 175 16.22 8.78 7.28
N ASP A 176 17.06 8.13 8.09
CA ASP A 176 17.36 6.70 7.97
C ASP A 176 16.14 5.83 8.37
N ASP A 177 15.19 6.41 9.10
CA ASP A 177 13.89 5.78 9.41
C ASP A 177 12.89 5.87 8.25
N PHE A 178 13.25 6.48 7.10
CA PHE A 178 12.38 6.49 5.91
C PHE A 178 12.42 5.15 5.17
N THR A 179 11.91 4.10 5.82
CA THR A 179 11.92 2.74 5.30
C THR A 179 10.51 2.19 5.08
N SER A 180 10.40 1.13 4.28
CA SER A 180 9.12 0.46 4.04
C SER A 180 8.57 -0.21 5.30
N SER A 181 9.42 -0.73 6.19
CA SER A 181 8.96 -1.25 7.48
C SER A 181 8.40 -0.15 8.39
N LYS A 182 8.99 1.05 8.38
CA LYS A 182 8.43 2.20 9.12
C LYS A 182 7.12 2.70 8.52
N GLU A 183 7.02 2.70 7.20
CA GLU A 183 5.78 2.98 6.47
C GLU A 183 4.67 2.01 6.89
N LEU A 184 4.95 0.71 6.94
CA LEU A 184 4.01 -0.31 7.39
C LEU A 184 3.58 -0.13 8.85
N GLU A 185 4.51 0.23 9.74
CA GLU A 185 4.24 0.52 11.15
C GLU A 185 3.24 1.65 11.33
N ILE A 186 3.38 2.73 10.55
CA ILE A 186 2.43 3.86 10.61
C ILE A 186 1.13 3.48 9.92
N TYR A 187 1.21 2.86 8.74
CA TYR A 187 0.05 2.48 7.93
C TYR A 187 -0.92 1.58 8.70
N SER A 188 -0.41 0.56 9.39
CA SER A 188 -1.21 -0.36 10.21
C SER A 188 -1.93 0.29 11.39
N GLN A 189 -1.46 1.45 11.85
CA GLN A 189 -2.12 2.20 12.92
C GLN A 189 -3.26 3.09 12.40
N ILE A 190 -3.30 3.39 11.10
CA ILE A 190 -4.22 4.37 10.51
C ILE A 190 -5.19 3.80 9.48
N TRP A 191 -4.99 2.60 8.95
CA TRP A 191 -5.92 2.00 7.98
C TRP A 191 -7.32 1.78 8.57
N LYS A 192 -8.34 1.71 7.73
CA LYS A 192 -9.69 1.31 8.13
C LYS A 192 -9.71 -0.16 8.57
N ALA A 193 -9.17 -1.02 7.72
CA ALA A 193 -8.93 -2.44 7.94
C ALA A 193 -7.61 -2.85 7.24
N PRO A 194 -7.05 -4.04 7.51
CA PRO A 194 -5.80 -4.48 6.92
C PRO A 194 -5.76 -4.32 5.39
N GLY A 195 -4.79 -3.54 4.90
CA GLY A 195 -4.56 -3.30 3.48
C GLY A 195 -5.55 -2.33 2.81
N GLU A 196 -6.48 -1.75 3.57
CA GLU A 196 -7.40 -0.73 3.08
C GLU A 196 -6.90 0.69 3.34
N GLU A 197 -7.57 1.65 2.70
CA GLU A 197 -7.35 3.09 2.87
C GLU A 197 -7.32 3.57 4.32
N ALA A 198 -6.64 4.69 4.54
CA ALA A 198 -6.52 5.29 5.86
C ALA A 198 -7.85 5.87 6.37
N ASP A 199 -8.16 5.57 7.61
CA ASP A 199 -9.30 6.12 8.34
C ASP A 199 -8.92 7.48 8.93
N LEU A 200 -9.69 8.52 8.58
CA LEU A 200 -9.42 9.88 9.02
C LEU A 200 -9.43 10.04 10.56
N ASN A 201 -10.30 9.33 11.27
CA ASN A 201 -10.31 9.36 12.73
C ASN A 201 -9.03 8.75 13.30
N LYS A 202 -8.54 7.64 12.73
CA LYS A 202 -7.27 7.03 13.17
C LYS A 202 -6.07 7.90 12.81
N ILE A 203 -6.05 8.60 11.67
CA ILE A 203 -5.02 9.60 11.35
C ILE A 203 -4.98 10.68 12.45
N ILE A 204 -6.15 11.23 12.81
CA ILE A 204 -6.26 12.27 13.85
C ILE A 204 -5.75 11.74 15.21
N GLN A 205 -6.18 10.54 15.60
CA GLN A 205 -5.73 9.89 16.83
C GLN A 205 -4.22 9.62 16.84
N PHE A 206 -3.66 9.17 15.70
CA PHE A 206 -2.23 8.97 15.54
C PHE A 206 -1.46 10.27 15.75
N CYS A 207 -1.90 11.37 15.13
CA CYS A 207 -1.27 12.67 15.28
C CYS A 207 -1.29 13.13 16.75
N TYR A 208 -2.43 13.05 17.44
CA TYR A 208 -2.50 13.43 18.86
C TYR A 208 -1.63 12.54 19.75
N LYS A 209 -1.63 11.21 19.54
CA LYS A 209 -0.77 10.28 20.28
C LYS A 209 0.72 10.60 20.11
N ASN A 210 1.10 11.18 18.98
CA ASN A 210 2.48 11.55 18.65
C ASN A 210 2.78 13.04 18.91
N ASN A 211 1.99 13.74 19.72
CA ASN A 211 2.14 15.16 20.05
C ASN A 211 2.24 16.03 18.79
N ILE A 212 1.34 15.79 17.83
CA ILE A 212 1.16 16.59 16.62
C ILE A 212 -0.15 17.32 16.79
N ASN A 213 -0.08 18.64 16.88
CA ASN A 213 -1.26 19.48 16.92
C ASN A 213 -1.88 19.53 15.52
N ILE A 214 -3.20 19.39 15.45
CA ILE A 214 -3.95 19.40 14.19
C ILE A 214 -4.95 20.54 14.21
N ILE A 215 -5.04 21.25 13.10
CA ILE A 215 -6.07 22.26 12.83
C ILE A 215 -6.79 21.84 11.55
N GLY A 216 -8.12 21.78 11.57
CA GLY A 216 -8.87 21.49 10.36
C GLY A 216 -8.75 22.63 9.33
N ILE A 217 -8.53 22.32 8.06
CA ILE A 217 -8.64 23.26 6.94
C ILE A 217 -9.92 22.95 6.16
N ASP A 218 -10.82 23.91 5.99
CA ASP A 218 -12.09 23.78 5.27
C ASP A 218 -12.24 24.87 4.19
N VAL A 219 -12.01 24.52 2.93
CA VAL A 219 -12.24 25.38 1.75
C VAL A 219 -13.64 25.15 1.20
N LYS A 220 -14.57 26.06 1.53
CA LYS A 220 -16.02 25.92 1.28
C LYS A 220 -16.36 25.61 -0.18
N ASP A 221 -15.74 26.31 -1.12
CA ASP A 221 -16.13 26.27 -2.53
C ASP A 221 -15.80 24.92 -3.18
N PHE A 222 -14.69 24.31 -2.78
CA PHE A 222 -14.30 22.96 -3.21
C PHE A 222 -15.26 21.92 -2.63
N ARG A 223 -15.61 22.03 -1.34
CA ARG A 223 -16.57 21.11 -0.72
C ARG A 223 -17.95 21.17 -1.37
N LYS A 224 -18.44 22.36 -1.75
CA LYS A 224 -19.79 22.53 -2.35
C LYS A 224 -20.01 21.63 -3.57
N LYS A 225 -18.99 21.45 -4.42
CA LYS A 225 -19.01 20.54 -5.58
C LYS A 225 -19.44 19.11 -5.21
N TYR A 226 -19.00 18.64 -4.04
CA TYR A 226 -19.28 17.29 -3.55
C TYR A 226 -20.62 17.21 -2.80
N LEU A 227 -21.04 18.28 -2.12
CA LEU A 227 -22.31 18.32 -1.37
C LEU A 227 -23.55 18.45 -2.28
N SER A 228 -23.41 18.98 -3.49
CA SER A 228 -24.53 19.19 -4.42
C SER A 228 -24.93 17.95 -5.22
N ASN A 229 -24.16 16.87 -5.13
CA ASN A 229 -24.43 15.61 -5.83
C ASN A 229 -24.96 14.56 -4.85
N GLU A 230 -26.19 14.06 -5.07
CA GLU A 230 -26.81 13.00 -4.24
C GLU A 230 -25.98 11.68 -4.22
N LYS A 231 -25.05 11.50 -5.16
CA LYS A 231 -24.17 10.33 -5.27
C LYS A 231 -22.99 10.31 -4.28
N SER A 232 -22.82 11.30 -3.40
CA SER A 232 -21.60 11.46 -2.59
C SER A 232 -21.75 11.07 -1.11
N ALA A 233 -22.56 10.05 -0.79
CA ALA A 233 -22.78 9.62 0.60
C ALA A 233 -21.47 9.43 1.42
N PRO A 234 -20.39 8.82 0.88
CA PRO A 234 -19.10 8.73 1.57
C PRO A 234 -18.47 10.10 1.87
N MET A 235 -18.46 11.00 0.89
CA MET A 235 -17.93 12.36 1.05
C MET A 235 -18.75 13.19 2.05
N ASN A 236 -20.09 13.09 1.99
CA ASN A 236 -20.98 13.73 2.96
C ASN A 236 -20.69 13.27 4.39
N PHE A 237 -20.52 11.95 4.58
CA PHE A 237 -20.12 11.39 5.87
C PHE A 237 -18.77 11.95 6.33
N MET A 238 -17.76 11.95 5.45
CA MET A 238 -16.44 12.49 5.74
C MET A 238 -16.49 13.97 6.15
N PHE A 239 -17.21 14.83 5.42
CA PHE A 239 -17.33 16.24 5.75
C PHE A 239 -18.06 16.49 7.07
N ASN A 240 -19.12 15.72 7.36
CA ASN A 240 -19.84 15.81 8.62
C ASN A 240 -18.96 15.37 9.80
N PHE A 241 -18.23 14.26 9.64
CA PHE A 241 -17.24 13.81 10.61
C PHE A 241 -16.18 14.90 10.83
N PHE A 242 -15.57 15.41 9.76
CA PHE A 242 -14.53 16.44 9.82
C PHE A 242 -14.99 17.68 10.61
N ARG A 243 -16.16 18.21 10.28
CA ARG A 243 -16.74 19.37 10.99
C ARG A 243 -17.02 19.10 12.46
N LYS A 244 -17.48 17.89 12.79
CA LYS A 244 -17.72 17.48 14.18
C LYS A 244 -16.39 17.39 14.95
N SER A 245 -15.38 16.76 14.35
CA SER A 245 -14.06 16.54 14.96
C SER A 245 -13.30 17.84 15.21
N PHE A 246 -13.46 18.83 14.32
CA PHE A 246 -12.74 20.10 14.42
C PHE A 246 -13.63 21.30 14.78
N LYS A 247 -14.83 21.13 15.33
CA LYS A 247 -15.83 22.20 15.56
C LYS A 247 -15.26 23.52 16.12
N ASN A 248 -14.29 23.43 17.04
CA ASN A 248 -13.67 24.59 17.69
C ASN A 248 -12.22 24.85 17.26
N ASN A 249 -11.70 24.06 16.31
CA ASN A 249 -10.29 24.07 15.92
C ASN A 249 -10.12 23.79 14.42
N TYR A 250 -10.81 24.59 13.60
CA TYR A 250 -10.63 24.61 12.15
C TYR A 250 -10.63 26.04 11.61
N VAL A 251 -9.96 26.20 10.47
CA VAL A 251 -9.99 27.41 9.67
C VAL A 251 -10.88 27.18 8.48
N GLN A 252 -11.83 28.10 8.27
CA GLN A 252 -12.73 28.06 7.14
C GLN A 252 -12.37 29.14 6.12
N LEU A 253 -12.33 28.75 4.84
CA LEU A 253 -11.78 29.51 3.73
C LEU A 253 -12.73 29.50 2.53
N ASN A 254 -12.71 30.56 1.74
CA ASN A 254 -13.22 30.54 0.37
C ASN A 254 -12.05 30.50 -0.62
N SER A 255 -12.24 29.92 -1.80
CA SER A 255 -11.17 29.85 -2.80
C SER A 255 -10.76 31.23 -3.33
N SER A 256 -11.61 32.25 -3.14
CA SER A 256 -11.36 33.64 -3.49
C SER A 256 -10.60 34.44 -2.41
N ASP A 257 -10.35 33.87 -1.22
CA ASP A 257 -9.64 34.55 -0.14
C ASP A 257 -8.12 34.57 -0.42
N LEU A 258 -7.71 35.43 -1.36
CA LEU A 258 -6.34 35.55 -1.90
C LEU A 258 -5.25 35.84 -0.85
N ASN A 259 -5.63 36.30 0.34
CA ASN A 259 -4.70 36.70 1.40
C ASN A 259 -4.44 35.60 2.44
N PHE A 260 -5.18 34.49 2.36
CA PHE A 260 -5.01 33.40 3.30
C PHE A 260 -3.93 32.43 2.83
N ASP A 261 -2.85 32.38 3.60
CA ASP A 261 -1.80 31.37 3.48
C ASP A 261 -2.02 30.37 4.63
N PRO A 262 -2.45 29.11 4.36
CA PRO A 262 -2.65 28.10 5.40
C PRO A 262 -1.36 27.85 6.20
N PHE A 263 -0.19 28.17 5.63
CA PHE A 263 1.09 28.07 6.32
C PHE A 263 1.32 29.15 7.40
N LYS A 264 0.44 30.16 7.51
CA LYS A 264 0.43 31.08 8.67
C LYS A 264 -0.15 30.43 9.93
N THR A 265 -0.99 29.42 9.75
CA THR A 265 -1.70 28.75 10.86
C THR A 265 -1.15 27.34 11.10
N ALA A 266 -0.67 26.67 10.06
CA ALA A 266 -0.06 25.35 10.12
C ALA A 266 1.37 25.37 9.58
N SER A 267 2.22 24.46 10.04
CA SER A 267 3.59 24.35 9.49
C SER A 267 3.61 23.55 8.19
N LYS A 268 2.75 22.54 8.09
CA LYS A 268 2.62 21.58 6.99
C LYS A 268 1.16 21.16 6.87
N LEU A 269 0.75 20.60 5.73
CA LEU A 269 -0.64 20.17 5.50
C LEU A 269 -0.69 18.74 4.97
N LEU A 270 -1.75 18.03 5.34
CA LEU A 270 -2.23 16.81 4.71
C LEU A 270 -3.53 17.17 3.98
N LEU A 271 -3.52 17.22 2.64
CA LEU A 271 -4.73 17.51 1.88
C LEU A 271 -5.43 16.22 1.48
N ILE A 272 -6.76 16.20 1.64
CA ILE A 272 -7.58 15.07 1.25
C ILE A 272 -8.06 15.31 -0.18
N VAL A 273 -7.72 14.40 -1.07
CA VAL A 273 -7.97 14.48 -2.51
C VAL A 273 -8.74 13.24 -2.97
N GLU A 274 -9.65 13.43 -3.91
CA GLU A 274 -10.46 12.39 -4.54
C GLU A 274 -9.56 11.49 -5.41
N SER A 275 -9.48 10.21 -5.10
CA SER A 275 -8.83 9.21 -5.98
C SER A 275 -9.82 8.74 -7.04
N ASP A 276 -11.03 8.38 -6.61
CA ASP A 276 -12.18 8.00 -7.40
C ASP A 276 -13.47 8.51 -6.70
N PRO A 277 -14.68 8.36 -7.29
CA PRO A 277 -15.90 8.93 -6.71
C PRO A 277 -16.25 8.48 -5.29
N GLU A 278 -15.71 7.36 -4.83
CA GLU A 278 -16.02 6.77 -3.51
C GLU A 278 -14.84 6.83 -2.54
N ASN A 279 -13.61 6.96 -3.05
CA ASN A 279 -12.39 6.87 -2.26
C ASN A 279 -11.58 8.18 -2.26
N THR A 280 -10.73 8.31 -1.25
CA THR A 280 -9.82 9.46 -1.11
C THR A 280 -8.40 8.99 -0.86
N HIS A 281 -7.45 9.83 -1.25
CA HIS A 281 -6.07 9.69 -0.81
C HIS A 281 -5.57 10.99 -0.18
N VAL A 282 -4.39 10.94 0.43
CA VAL A 282 -3.77 12.08 1.11
C VAL A 282 -2.51 12.48 0.38
N VAL A 283 -2.33 13.79 0.21
CA VAL A 283 -1.08 14.38 -0.29
C VAL A 283 -0.44 15.25 0.79
N TYR A 284 0.88 15.21 0.85
CA TYR A 284 1.67 16.03 1.76
C TYR A 284 1.99 17.37 1.11
N VAL A 285 1.76 18.46 1.83
CA VAL A 285 1.99 19.81 1.32
C VAL A 285 2.82 20.62 2.31
N SER A 286 3.89 21.22 1.81
CA SER A 286 4.81 22.01 2.61
C SER A 286 5.23 23.29 1.90
N LYS A 287 5.71 24.27 2.68
CA LYS A 287 6.34 25.47 2.12
C LYS A 287 7.84 25.25 1.99
N SER A 288 8.37 25.44 0.79
CA SER A 288 9.79 25.40 0.49
C SER A 288 10.50 26.65 1.01
N LYS A 289 11.84 26.61 1.05
CA LYS A 289 12.68 27.77 1.45
C LYS A 289 12.46 29.01 0.57
N ASN A 290 12.05 28.81 -0.69
CA ASN A 290 11.80 29.89 -1.65
C ASN A 290 10.35 30.39 -1.61
N ASN A 291 9.61 30.10 -0.54
CA ASN A 291 8.18 30.39 -0.38
C ASN A 291 7.22 29.71 -1.39
N ASN A 292 7.73 28.88 -2.31
CA ASN A 292 6.91 28.02 -3.15
C ASN A 292 6.26 26.90 -2.33
N ILE A 293 5.13 26.40 -2.79
CA ILE A 293 4.41 25.27 -2.20
C ILE A 293 4.87 23.99 -2.87
N LEU A 294 5.42 23.08 -2.07
CA LEU A 294 5.78 21.73 -2.46
C LEU A 294 4.60 20.80 -2.17
N VAL A 295 4.21 19.98 -3.15
CA VAL A 295 3.22 18.92 -3.00
C VAL A 295 3.88 17.60 -3.35
N ILE A 296 3.71 16.63 -2.47
CA ILE A 296 4.21 15.28 -2.61
C ILE A 296 3.00 14.34 -2.63
N ASP A 297 2.80 13.68 -3.77
CA ASP A 297 1.72 12.72 -3.96
C ASP A 297 2.28 11.29 -4.08
N SER A 298 2.49 10.65 -2.93
CA SER A 298 3.13 9.33 -2.86
C SER A 298 2.40 8.20 -3.60
N ALA A 299 1.15 8.43 -4.04
CA ALA A 299 0.39 7.47 -4.84
C ALA A 299 0.70 7.54 -6.34
N GLU A 300 1.25 8.66 -6.82
CA GLU A 300 1.66 8.88 -8.22
C GLU A 300 3.20 8.83 -8.34
N GLU A 301 3.72 8.03 -9.27
CA GLU A 301 5.17 7.90 -9.52
C GLU A 301 5.81 9.28 -9.86
N GLY A 302 6.90 9.65 -9.19
CA GLY A 302 7.64 10.88 -9.46
C GLY A 302 6.91 12.22 -9.21
N SER A 303 5.80 12.23 -8.49
CA SER A 303 4.83 13.35 -8.45
C SER A 303 5.15 14.49 -7.46
N VAL A 304 6.42 14.84 -7.29
CA VAL A 304 6.78 16.05 -6.54
C VAL A 304 6.47 17.27 -7.41
N LYS A 305 5.42 18.02 -7.04
CA LYS A 305 4.96 19.21 -7.77
C LYS A 305 5.28 20.47 -6.97
N VAL A 306 5.64 21.54 -7.67
CA VAL A 306 5.97 22.83 -7.06
C VAL A 306 5.05 23.90 -7.64
N TYR A 307 4.36 24.61 -6.76
CA TYR A 307 3.45 25.70 -7.09
C TYR A 307 3.97 27.01 -6.52
N SER A 308 3.80 28.12 -7.25
CA SER A 308 4.28 29.42 -6.78
C SER A 308 3.45 29.93 -5.60
N CYS A 309 2.16 29.61 -5.56
CA CYS A 309 1.27 29.99 -4.46
C CYS A 309 0.08 29.05 -4.27
N TRP A 310 -0.69 29.28 -3.21
CA TRP A 310 -1.85 28.46 -2.83
C TRP A 310 -2.96 28.50 -3.90
N LYS A 311 -3.13 29.66 -4.54
CA LYS A 311 -4.08 29.82 -5.64
C LYS A 311 -3.74 28.91 -6.82
N ASP A 312 -2.46 28.83 -7.19
CA ASP A 312 -2.02 28.00 -8.31
C ASP A 312 -2.28 26.52 -8.00
N LEU A 313 -1.90 26.07 -6.80
CA LEU A 313 -2.20 24.72 -6.31
C LEU A 313 -3.69 24.39 -6.41
N LEU A 314 -4.55 25.25 -5.87
CA LEU A 314 -6.00 25.01 -5.90
C LEU A 314 -6.58 25.02 -7.32
N SER A 315 -6.01 25.82 -8.23
CA SER A 315 -6.48 25.89 -9.61
C SER A 315 -6.15 24.62 -10.41
N GLU A 316 -5.04 23.97 -10.10
CA GLU A 316 -4.59 22.76 -10.81
C GLU A 316 -5.07 21.48 -10.11
N GLN A 317 -5.16 21.45 -8.78
CA GLN A 317 -5.57 20.29 -8.00
C GLN A 317 -7.09 20.14 -7.93
N LYS A 318 -7.72 19.88 -9.08
CA LYS A 318 -9.18 19.74 -9.25
C LYS A 318 -9.83 18.60 -8.45
N LYS A 319 -9.01 17.68 -7.96
CA LYS A 319 -9.39 16.55 -7.11
C LYS A 319 -9.37 16.88 -5.62
N PHE A 320 -8.90 18.07 -5.20
CA PHE A 320 -8.95 18.46 -3.81
C PHE A 320 -10.40 18.51 -3.30
N THR A 321 -10.68 17.76 -2.23
CA THR A 321 -12.05 17.62 -1.68
C THR A 321 -12.54 18.89 -0.98
N GLY A 322 -11.63 19.82 -0.70
CA GLY A 322 -11.90 21.03 0.07
C GLY A 322 -11.56 20.90 1.54
N ILE A 323 -11.16 19.73 2.05
CA ILE A 323 -10.72 19.59 3.45
C ILE A 323 -9.29 19.07 3.57
N GLY A 324 -8.61 19.47 4.64
CA GLY A 324 -7.27 19.00 4.96
C GLY A 324 -6.94 19.14 6.44
N LEU A 325 -5.82 18.57 6.85
CA LEU A 325 -5.29 18.65 8.20
C LEU A 325 -4.05 19.54 8.19
N GLY A 326 -4.12 20.68 8.88
CA GLY A 326 -2.95 21.50 9.17
C GLY A 326 -2.19 20.94 10.37
N LEU A 327 -0.92 20.61 10.17
CA LEU A 327 -0.05 20.02 11.18
C LEU A 327 0.86 21.09 11.79
N THR A 328 0.91 21.14 13.12
CA THR A 328 1.82 22.00 13.90
C THR A 328 2.53 21.19 14.97
N ASN A 329 3.76 21.58 15.29
CA ASN A 329 4.42 21.03 16.46
C ASN A 329 3.67 21.48 17.72
N SER A 330 3.49 20.56 18.67
CA SER A 330 3.17 20.94 20.03
C SER A 330 4.37 21.69 20.60
N ASN A 331 4.17 22.95 20.99
CA ASN A 331 5.19 23.76 21.67
C ASN A 331 5.58 23.15 23.01
#